data_AF-A0A640KJ39-F1
#
_entry.id   AF-A0A640KJ39-F1
#
_cell.length_a   1.000
_cell.length_b   1.000
_cell.length_c   1.000
_cell.angle_alpha   90.00
_cell.angle_beta   90.00
_cell.angle_gamma   90.00
#
_symmetry.space_group_name_H-M   'P 1'
#
loop_
_entity.id
_entity.type
_entity.pdbx_description
1 polymer ?
#
loop_
_entity_poly.entity_id
_entity_poly.type
_entity_poly.pdbx_seq_one_letter_code
_entity_poly.pdbx_strand_id
1 'polypeptide(L)'
;MGENRMRCYYEVLEVERKATYDEIRAAYKKKSLQYHPDKNYGNQEEAAVRFKEVQNAYSVLSDAHERAWYDSHREVILRGGDGTGDPDELNLYEYFTASCFDGFDDGESGFYTVYQKVFDVLVEEESDYDSRAKLWPGFGTSTSDWADVQKFYGHWRNFSTYKTFTWKDEYKVNEMEDRYSRRMAGRINSKARDGAKKEYVRTVQNLAQFVYRRDPRVKAELERQEKEEQEKREEREREEMERLKRRREAKERLWAEAAEREAREEAERTARGEAMDGSIFEMLYEKERQTKEMMRGNGGVGAHTAGFAMLGGDDGVVVTVFNCPACKKQFKSENQCKEHFGSNKHKTKLKQLAAKGTDVAALMGEKSREE
;
A
#
# COMPACT_ATOMS: atom_id res chain seq x y z
N MET A 1 -28.04 4.55 38.15
CA MET A 1 -27.78 5.25 36.87
C MET A 1 -26.47 4.70 36.35
N GLY A 2 -26.54 3.63 35.54
CA GLY A 2 -25.34 3.00 34.99
C GLY A 2 -24.86 3.83 33.82
N GLU A 3 -23.69 4.43 33.95
CA GLU A 3 -23.04 5.15 32.86
C GLU A 3 -22.70 4.16 31.74
N ASN A 4 -23.51 4.14 30.69
CA ASN A 4 -23.15 3.48 29.43
C ASN A 4 -22.13 4.34 28.67
N ARG A 5 -21.00 4.67 29.34
CA ARG A 5 -19.86 5.31 28.70
C ARG A 5 -19.05 4.23 28.03
N MET A 6 -19.04 4.26 26.70
CA MET A 6 -18.19 3.42 25.88
C MET A 6 -16.75 3.52 26.39
N ARG A 7 -16.11 2.39 26.72
CA ARG A 7 -14.75 2.39 27.27
C ARG A 7 -13.73 2.59 26.15
N CYS A 8 -12.67 3.33 26.44
CA CYS A 8 -11.60 3.55 25.48
C CYS A 8 -10.94 2.22 25.11
N TYR A 9 -10.73 1.96 23.81
CA TYR A 9 -10.10 0.72 23.34
C TYR A 9 -8.70 0.46 23.93
N TYR A 10 -7.91 1.50 24.16
CA TYR A 10 -6.62 1.38 24.85
C TYR A 10 -6.78 0.96 26.32
N GLU A 11 -7.85 1.40 26.99
CA GLU A 11 -8.16 1.02 28.38
C GLU A 11 -8.69 -0.42 28.44
N VAL A 12 -9.50 -0.84 27.47
CA VAL A 12 -10.00 -2.22 27.36
C VAL A 12 -8.84 -3.21 27.19
N LEU A 13 -7.84 -2.85 26.40
CA LEU A 13 -6.65 -3.67 26.18
C LEU A 13 -5.55 -3.44 27.23
N GLU A 14 -5.70 -2.46 28.12
CA GLU A 14 -4.71 -2.06 29.14
C GLU A 14 -3.32 -1.75 28.53
N VAL A 15 -3.33 -1.01 27.42
CA VAL A 15 -2.11 -0.59 26.71
C VAL A 15 -2.01 0.93 26.63
N GLU A 16 -0.79 1.44 26.51
CA GLU A 16 -0.59 2.87 26.30
C GLU A 16 -1.08 3.32 24.93
N ARG A 17 -1.43 4.60 24.80
CA ARG A 17 -1.86 5.19 23.53
C ARG A 17 -0.78 5.14 22.45
N LYS A 18 0.49 5.15 22.86
CA LYS A 18 1.66 5.04 21.97
C LYS A 18 2.08 3.58 21.73
N ALA A 19 1.29 2.62 22.20
CA ALA A 19 1.62 1.20 22.06
C ALA A 19 1.81 0.82 20.59
N THR A 20 2.81 -0.01 20.35
CA THR A 20 3.12 -0.59 19.04
C THR A 20 2.09 -1.66 18.67
N TYR A 21 2.05 -2.03 17.39
CA TYR A 21 1.17 -3.11 16.92
C TYR A 21 1.41 -4.43 17.67
N ASP A 22 2.67 -4.75 17.95
CA ASP A 22 3.03 -5.99 18.66
C ASP A 22 2.56 -6.00 20.11
N GLU A 23 2.61 -4.86 20.80
CA GLU A 23 2.08 -4.70 22.17
C GLU A 23 0.57 -4.85 22.20
N ILE A 24 -0.14 -4.23 21.24
CA ILE A 24 -1.60 -4.37 21.08
C ILE A 24 -1.98 -5.82 20.82
N ARG A 25 -1.23 -6.52 19.95
CA ARG A 25 -1.43 -7.94 19.65
C ARG A 25 -1.16 -8.84 20.86
N ALA A 26 -0.10 -8.56 21.61
CA ALA A 26 0.24 -9.30 22.82
C ALA A 26 -0.85 -9.13 23.91
N ALA A 27 -1.32 -7.89 24.11
CA ALA A 27 -2.39 -7.57 25.05
C ALA A 27 -3.71 -8.24 24.66
N TYR A 28 -4.08 -8.21 23.38
CA TYR A 28 -5.25 -8.91 22.86
C TYR A 28 -5.19 -10.41 23.16
N LYS A 29 -4.05 -11.07 22.89
CA LYS A 29 -3.89 -12.51 23.17
C LYS A 29 -4.04 -12.82 24.66
N LYS A 30 -3.48 -11.98 25.54
CA LYS A 30 -3.59 -12.13 27.00
C LYS A 30 -5.03 -11.95 27.48
N LYS A 31 -5.72 -10.90 27.04
CA LYS A 31 -7.10 -10.58 27.43
C LYS A 31 -8.11 -11.58 26.87
N SER A 32 -7.91 -12.04 25.64
CA SER A 32 -8.75 -13.08 25.03
C SER A 32 -8.70 -14.39 25.81
N LEU A 33 -7.50 -14.79 26.28
CA LEU A 33 -7.34 -15.96 27.14
C LEU A 33 -7.94 -15.77 28.54
N GLN A 34 -8.00 -14.54 29.05
CA GLN A 34 -8.58 -14.21 30.35
C GLN A 34 -10.11 -14.28 30.31
N TYR A 35 -10.73 -13.75 29.26
CA TYR A 35 -12.19 -13.70 29.09
C TYR A 35 -12.76 -14.83 28.24
N HIS A 36 -11.96 -15.87 27.95
CA HIS A 36 -12.44 -17.02 27.18
C HIS A 36 -13.58 -17.74 27.93
N PRO A 37 -14.70 -18.08 27.27
CA PRO A 37 -15.85 -18.71 27.92
C PRO A 37 -15.51 -20.06 28.58
N ASP A 38 -14.51 -20.77 28.04
CA ASP A 38 -13.99 -22.04 28.57
C ASP A 38 -13.21 -21.91 29.88
N LYS A 39 -12.80 -20.70 30.31
CA LYS A 39 -12.13 -20.52 31.62
C LYS A 39 -13.06 -19.92 32.68
N ASN A 40 -14.22 -19.41 32.27
CA ASN A 40 -15.13 -18.64 33.12
C ASN A 40 -16.51 -19.32 33.24
N TYR A 41 -16.54 -20.60 33.62
CA TYR A 41 -17.77 -21.41 33.69
C TYR A 41 -18.85 -20.88 34.67
N GLY A 42 -18.53 -19.92 35.55
CA GLY A 42 -19.49 -19.28 36.47
C GLY A 42 -19.88 -17.85 36.11
N ASN A 43 -19.27 -17.25 35.08
CA ASN A 43 -19.54 -15.87 34.67
C ASN A 43 -19.44 -15.72 33.14
N GLN A 44 -20.11 -16.61 32.43
CA GLN A 44 -20.01 -16.72 30.97
C GLN A 44 -20.59 -15.50 30.26
N GLU A 45 -21.65 -14.91 30.78
CA GLU A 45 -22.28 -13.72 30.20
C GLU A 45 -21.37 -12.49 30.29
N GLU A 46 -20.83 -12.18 31.47
CA GLU A 46 -19.90 -11.04 31.61
C GLU A 46 -18.60 -11.29 30.85
N ALA A 47 -18.08 -12.52 30.88
CA ALA A 47 -16.91 -12.91 30.10
C ALA A 47 -17.15 -12.73 28.59
N ALA A 48 -18.32 -13.12 28.08
CA ALA A 48 -18.68 -12.92 26.67
C ALA A 48 -18.77 -11.44 26.30
N VAL A 49 -19.37 -10.60 27.15
CA VAL A 49 -19.43 -9.15 26.94
C VAL A 49 -18.01 -8.54 26.89
N ARG A 50 -17.16 -8.83 27.89
CA ARG A 50 -15.77 -8.36 27.92
C ARG A 50 -14.95 -8.89 26.76
N PHE A 51 -15.21 -10.13 26.34
CA PHE A 51 -14.54 -10.75 25.20
C PHE A 51 -14.89 -10.02 23.89
N LYS A 52 -16.17 -9.73 23.66
CA LYS A 52 -16.62 -8.92 22.51
C LYS A 52 -15.98 -7.53 22.51
N GLU A 53 -15.90 -6.86 23.66
CA GLU A 53 -15.22 -5.56 23.77
C GLU A 53 -13.73 -5.63 23.43
N VAL A 54 -13.02 -6.67 23.92
CA VAL A 54 -11.59 -6.88 23.64
C VAL A 54 -11.36 -7.18 22.15
N GLN A 55 -12.23 -7.96 21.52
CA GLN A 55 -12.20 -8.21 20.08
C GLN A 55 -12.44 -6.93 19.28
N ASN A 56 -13.41 -6.12 19.68
CA ASN A 56 -13.70 -4.85 19.03
C ASN A 56 -12.52 -3.88 19.15
N ALA A 57 -11.97 -3.71 20.36
CA ALA A 57 -10.79 -2.88 20.60
C ALA A 57 -9.58 -3.30 19.75
N TYR A 58 -9.34 -4.61 19.64
CA TYR A 58 -8.28 -5.12 18.78
C TYR A 58 -8.55 -4.87 17.30
N SER A 59 -9.79 -5.08 16.83
CA SER A 59 -10.13 -4.87 15.41
C SER A 59 -9.81 -3.45 14.95
N VAL A 60 -10.15 -2.44 15.76
CA VAL A 60 -9.92 -1.02 15.46
C VAL A 60 -8.45 -0.62 15.65
N LEU A 61 -7.79 -1.07 16.73
CA LEU A 61 -6.41 -0.66 17.02
C LEU A 61 -5.35 -1.43 16.21
N SER A 62 -5.69 -2.59 15.66
CA SER A 62 -4.78 -3.42 14.86
C SER A 62 -4.51 -2.85 13.48
N ASP A 63 -5.49 -2.15 12.89
CA ASP A 63 -5.37 -1.52 11.58
C ASP A 63 -4.93 -0.05 11.73
N ALA A 64 -3.89 0.36 11.01
CA ALA A 64 -3.32 1.69 11.14
C ALA A 64 -4.29 2.81 10.71
N HIS A 65 -5.16 2.55 9.74
CA HIS A 65 -6.15 3.50 9.26
C HIS A 65 -7.33 3.61 10.25
N GLU A 66 -7.83 2.47 10.73
CA GLU A 66 -8.89 2.46 11.76
C GLU A 66 -8.41 3.08 13.07
N ARG A 67 -7.17 2.82 13.48
CA ARG A 67 -6.54 3.43 14.65
C ARG A 67 -6.42 4.94 14.51
N ALA A 68 -5.94 5.44 13.37
CA ALA A 68 -5.81 6.88 13.14
C ALA A 68 -7.17 7.58 13.17
N TRP A 69 -8.21 6.94 12.60
CA TRP A 69 -9.57 7.46 12.64
C TRP A 69 -10.18 7.43 14.04
N TYR A 70 -9.95 6.34 14.79
CA TYR A 70 -10.37 6.26 16.18
C TYR A 70 -9.67 7.31 17.04
N ASP A 71 -8.36 7.50 16.87
CA ASP A 71 -7.59 8.48 17.63
C ASP A 71 -8.06 9.93 17.36
N SER A 72 -8.49 10.25 16.14
CA SER A 72 -9.00 11.58 15.80
C SER A 72 -10.42 11.85 16.29
N HIS A 73 -11.27 10.81 16.44
CA HIS A 73 -12.66 10.96 16.88
C HIS A 73 -12.92 10.39 18.29
N ARG A 74 -11.89 9.93 18.99
CA ARG A 74 -11.99 9.28 20.31
C ARG A 74 -12.80 10.10 21.31
N GLU A 75 -12.57 11.41 21.38
CA GLU A 75 -13.27 12.25 22.36
C GLU A 75 -14.77 12.37 22.07
N VAL A 76 -15.15 12.37 20.79
CA VAL A 76 -16.54 12.38 20.35
C VAL A 76 -17.20 11.04 20.66
N ILE A 77 -16.51 9.93 20.37
CA ILE A 77 -16.97 8.56 20.64
C ILE A 77 -17.19 8.35 22.14
N LEU A 78 -16.22 8.73 22.99
CA LEU A 78 -16.29 8.50 24.44
C LEU A 78 -17.31 9.41 25.15
N ARG A 79 -17.66 10.55 24.56
CA ARG A 79 -18.72 11.43 25.08
C ARG A 79 -20.12 11.03 24.59
N GLY A 80 -20.24 10.09 23.65
CA GLY A 80 -21.51 9.70 23.05
C GLY A 80 -22.02 10.68 21.98
N GLY A 81 -21.13 11.47 21.38
CA GLY A 81 -21.47 12.53 20.41
C GLY A 81 -20.68 13.81 20.65
N ASP A 82 -20.75 14.75 19.70
CA ASP A 82 -20.04 16.04 19.76
C ASP A 82 -20.70 17.04 20.73
N GLY A 83 -21.87 16.71 21.30
CA GLY A 83 -22.64 17.60 22.17
C GLY A 83 -23.13 18.88 21.48
N THR A 84 -22.93 18.97 20.16
CA THR A 84 -23.33 20.11 19.31
C THR A 84 -24.23 19.72 18.14
N GLY A 85 -24.49 18.41 17.96
CA GLY A 85 -25.52 17.88 17.08
C GLY A 85 -26.90 17.80 17.74
N ASP A 86 -27.93 17.78 16.90
CA ASP A 86 -29.31 17.55 17.29
C ASP A 86 -29.42 16.14 17.91
N PRO A 87 -30.07 15.92 19.06
CA PRO A 87 -30.25 14.59 19.66
C PRO A 87 -30.93 13.55 18.75
N ASP A 88 -31.56 14.00 17.65
CA ASP A 88 -32.17 13.14 16.63
C ASP A 88 -31.22 12.75 15.48
N GLU A 89 -30.00 13.31 15.38
CA GLU A 89 -29.02 12.91 14.35
C GLU A 89 -28.35 11.57 14.69
N LEU A 90 -28.34 10.63 13.74
CA LEU A 90 -27.68 9.33 13.93
C LEU A 90 -26.18 9.49 14.21
N ASN A 91 -25.76 9.01 15.37
CA ASN A 91 -24.34 8.91 15.70
C ASN A 91 -23.68 7.77 14.93
N LEU A 92 -23.22 8.06 13.70
CA LEU A 92 -22.56 7.10 12.82
C LEU A 92 -21.37 6.40 13.49
N TYR A 93 -20.74 7.04 14.48
CA TYR A 93 -19.56 6.52 15.17
C TYR A 93 -19.83 5.23 15.96
N GLU A 94 -21.06 5.00 16.43
CA GLU A 94 -21.42 3.78 17.16
C GLU A 94 -21.42 2.54 16.26
N TYR A 95 -21.66 2.73 14.96
CA TYR A 95 -21.72 1.67 13.95
C TYR A 95 -20.35 1.30 13.37
N PHE A 96 -19.29 2.00 13.76
CA PHE A 96 -17.88 1.63 13.48
C PHE A 96 -17.36 0.53 14.40
N THR A 97 -18.24 -0.19 15.08
CA THR A 97 -17.87 -1.23 16.04
C THR A 97 -18.34 -2.60 15.61
N ALA A 98 -17.48 -3.60 15.82
CA ALA A 98 -17.88 -4.99 15.61
C ALA A 98 -18.91 -5.48 16.65
N SER A 99 -19.20 -4.66 17.67
CA SER A 99 -20.25 -4.92 18.67
C SER A 99 -21.65 -4.47 18.23
N CYS A 100 -21.79 -3.74 17.12
CA CYS A 100 -23.10 -3.25 16.69
C CYS A 100 -23.99 -4.32 16.03
N PHE A 101 -23.42 -5.47 15.66
CA PHE A 101 -24.15 -6.59 15.09
C PHE A 101 -23.76 -7.90 15.78
N ASP A 102 -24.71 -8.84 15.85
CA ASP A 102 -24.48 -10.20 16.35
C ASP A 102 -24.63 -11.19 15.19
N GLY A 103 -23.50 -11.65 14.66
CA GLY A 103 -23.47 -12.55 13.53
C GLY A 103 -23.70 -11.89 12.16
N PHE A 104 -23.50 -12.69 11.11
CA PHE A 104 -23.67 -12.29 9.71
C PHE A 104 -24.94 -12.88 9.12
N ASP A 105 -26.05 -12.78 9.85
CA ASP A 105 -27.36 -13.20 9.40
C ASP A 105 -28.28 -12.00 9.11
N ASP A 106 -29.46 -12.29 8.58
CA ASP A 106 -30.54 -11.31 8.38
C ASP A 106 -31.47 -11.23 9.63
N GLY A 107 -30.96 -11.59 10.81
CA GLY A 107 -31.70 -11.47 12.07
C GLY A 107 -31.90 -10.00 12.49
N GLU A 108 -32.74 -9.74 13.49
CA GLU A 108 -33.06 -8.37 13.94
C GLU A 108 -31.83 -7.56 14.40
N SER A 109 -30.82 -8.26 14.92
CA SER A 109 -29.50 -7.75 15.31
C SER A 109 -28.37 -8.21 14.38
N GLY A 110 -28.71 -8.82 13.25
CA GLY A 110 -27.76 -9.33 12.27
C GLY A 110 -27.08 -8.21 11.49
N PHE A 111 -25.88 -8.49 10.97
CA PHE A 111 -25.09 -7.54 10.20
C PHE A 111 -25.91 -6.83 9.11
N TYR A 112 -26.71 -7.58 8.35
CA TYR A 112 -27.42 -7.01 7.21
C TYR A 112 -28.52 -6.04 7.62
N THR A 113 -29.31 -6.39 8.63
CA THR A 113 -30.42 -5.58 9.10
C THR A 113 -29.94 -4.32 9.83
N VAL A 114 -28.87 -4.41 10.62
CA VAL A 114 -28.30 -3.25 11.34
C VAL A 114 -27.80 -2.22 10.34
N TYR A 115 -26.94 -2.62 9.40
CA TYR A 115 -26.40 -1.68 8.42
C TYR A 115 -27.44 -1.19 7.42
N GLN A 116 -28.40 -2.04 7.03
CA GLN A 116 -29.53 -1.60 6.22
C GLN A 116 -30.28 -0.44 6.89
N LYS A 117 -30.65 -0.58 8.17
CA LYS A 117 -31.33 0.50 8.92
C LYS A 117 -30.51 1.79 8.95
N VAL A 118 -29.20 1.69 9.18
CA VAL A 118 -28.31 2.87 9.21
C VAL A 118 -28.29 3.59 7.87
N PHE A 119 -28.13 2.85 6.77
CA PHE A 119 -28.11 3.44 5.43
C PHE A 119 -29.48 3.95 5.00
N ASP A 120 -30.57 3.30 5.43
CA ASP A 120 -31.94 3.74 5.16
C ASP A 120 -32.23 5.08 5.86
N VAL A 121 -31.83 5.23 7.13
CA VAL A 121 -31.98 6.52 7.83
C VAL A 121 -31.10 7.60 7.17
N LEU A 122 -29.87 7.28 6.76
CA LEU A 122 -29.04 8.22 5.99
C LEU A 122 -29.71 8.66 4.68
N VAL A 123 -30.39 7.74 3.99
CA VAL A 123 -31.18 8.07 2.79
C VAL A 123 -32.35 8.98 3.14
N GLU A 124 -33.06 8.70 4.23
CA GLU A 124 -34.18 9.54 4.70
C GLU A 124 -33.72 10.96 5.04
N GLU A 125 -32.66 11.10 5.83
CA GLU A 125 -32.06 12.40 6.18
C GLU A 125 -31.59 13.20 4.94
N GLU A 126 -31.03 12.53 3.94
CA GLU A 126 -30.62 13.18 2.69
C GLU A 126 -31.83 13.50 1.80
N SER A 127 -32.91 12.73 1.91
CA SER A 127 -34.14 12.91 1.12
C SER A 127 -34.94 14.15 1.52
N ASP A 128 -34.77 14.62 2.76
CA ASP A 128 -35.33 15.89 3.24
C ASP A 128 -34.76 17.10 2.49
N TYR A 129 -33.53 16.99 1.97
CA TYR A 129 -32.88 18.03 1.16
C TYR A 129 -33.09 17.80 -0.34
N ASP A 130 -32.99 16.56 -0.80
CA ASP A 130 -33.20 16.20 -2.20
C ASP A 130 -33.86 14.83 -2.35
N SER A 131 -35.09 14.81 -2.87
CA SER A 131 -35.86 13.58 -3.14
C SER A 131 -35.13 12.53 -4.00
N ARG A 132 -34.10 12.91 -4.77
CA ARG A 132 -33.27 11.98 -5.54
C ARG A 132 -32.49 11.01 -4.66
N ALA A 133 -32.29 11.31 -3.37
CA ALA A 133 -31.66 10.40 -2.42
C ALA A 133 -32.40 9.06 -2.33
N LYS A 134 -33.73 9.04 -2.50
CA LYS A 134 -34.55 7.81 -2.48
C LYS A 134 -34.27 6.84 -3.65
N LEU A 135 -33.55 7.29 -4.68
CA LEU A 135 -33.16 6.47 -5.82
C LEU A 135 -31.80 5.78 -5.62
N TRP A 136 -31.13 6.01 -4.48
CA TRP A 136 -29.85 5.40 -4.21
C TRP A 136 -29.97 3.89 -4.03
N PRO A 137 -28.95 3.11 -4.43
CA PRO A 137 -28.97 1.66 -4.22
C PRO A 137 -29.02 1.35 -2.71
N GLY A 138 -29.92 0.45 -2.32
CA GLY A 138 -30.04 -0.05 -0.94
C GLY A 138 -29.02 -1.15 -0.62
N PHE A 139 -28.87 -1.46 0.68
CA PHE A 139 -27.84 -2.39 1.18
C PHE A 139 -28.10 -3.87 0.82
N GLY A 140 -29.38 -4.23 0.68
CA GLY A 140 -29.81 -5.60 0.40
C GLY A 140 -29.71 -6.53 1.63
N THR A 141 -29.82 -7.83 1.37
CA THR A 141 -29.80 -8.95 2.32
C THR A 141 -28.64 -9.92 2.04
N SER A 142 -28.47 -10.94 2.88
CA SER A 142 -27.42 -11.97 2.72
C SER A 142 -27.38 -12.65 1.34
N THR A 143 -28.51 -12.75 0.63
CA THR A 143 -28.65 -13.40 -0.68
C THR A 143 -28.66 -12.44 -1.87
N SER A 144 -28.32 -11.16 -1.66
CA SER A 144 -28.34 -10.16 -2.74
C SER A 144 -27.27 -10.42 -3.79
N ASP A 145 -27.59 -10.12 -5.05
CA ASP A 145 -26.66 -10.33 -6.16
C ASP A 145 -25.46 -9.38 -6.09
N TRP A 146 -24.30 -9.87 -6.57
CA TRP A 146 -23.06 -9.11 -6.57
C TRP A 146 -23.18 -7.79 -7.33
N ALA A 147 -23.95 -7.76 -8.43
CA ALA A 147 -24.11 -6.55 -9.24
C ALA A 147 -24.75 -5.40 -8.43
N ASP A 148 -25.69 -5.72 -7.55
CA ASP A 148 -26.36 -4.71 -6.72
C ASP A 148 -25.51 -4.30 -5.53
N VAL A 149 -24.79 -5.24 -4.91
CA VAL A 149 -23.79 -4.97 -3.88
C VAL A 149 -22.69 -4.03 -4.42
N GLN A 150 -22.24 -4.26 -5.66
CA GLN A 150 -21.24 -3.41 -6.30
C GLN A 150 -21.78 -2.00 -6.58
N LYS A 151 -23.03 -1.85 -7.02
CA LYS A 151 -23.67 -0.53 -7.20
C LYS A 151 -23.79 0.22 -5.88
N PHE A 152 -24.21 -0.48 -4.82
CA PHE A 152 -24.30 0.06 -3.46
C PHE A 152 -22.95 0.62 -3.02
N TYR A 153 -21.91 -0.21 -2.96
CA TYR A 153 -20.61 0.25 -2.50
C TYR A 153 -19.96 1.25 -3.45
N GLY A 154 -20.23 1.18 -4.75
CA GLY A 154 -19.80 2.19 -5.72
C GLY A 154 -20.37 3.57 -5.44
N HIS A 155 -21.63 3.65 -5.01
CA HIS A 155 -22.27 4.90 -4.59
C HIS A 155 -21.75 5.37 -3.24
N TRP A 156 -21.84 4.53 -2.20
CA TRP A 156 -21.56 4.93 -0.82
C TRP A 156 -20.08 5.21 -0.52
N ARG A 157 -19.15 4.57 -1.25
CA ARG A 157 -17.72 4.93 -1.16
C ARG A 157 -17.40 6.27 -1.81
N ASN A 158 -18.21 6.69 -2.78
CA ASN A 158 -18.12 7.99 -3.44
C ASN A 158 -19.24 8.93 -2.98
N PHE A 159 -19.74 8.72 -1.76
CA PHE A 159 -20.89 9.42 -1.23
C PHE A 159 -20.69 10.93 -1.30
N SER A 160 -21.76 11.64 -1.67
CA SER A 160 -21.84 13.08 -1.64
C SER A 160 -23.17 13.49 -1.04
N THR A 161 -23.11 14.35 -0.03
CA THR A 161 -24.28 14.86 0.67
C THR A 161 -24.94 16.03 -0.06
N TYR A 162 -26.27 16.03 -0.04
CA TYR A 162 -27.15 17.14 -0.41
C TYR A 162 -27.35 18.15 0.72
N LYS A 163 -26.98 17.81 1.96
CA LYS A 163 -27.03 18.72 3.11
C LYS A 163 -26.24 20.01 2.85
N THR A 164 -26.84 21.12 3.24
CA THR A 164 -26.30 22.48 3.02
C THR A 164 -25.39 22.95 4.16
N PHE A 165 -25.46 22.31 5.34
CA PHE A 165 -24.69 22.65 6.55
C PHE A 165 -24.86 24.10 7.03
N THR A 166 -25.95 24.77 6.67
CA THR A 166 -26.19 26.18 7.04
C THR A 166 -26.31 26.40 8.54
N TRP A 167 -26.60 25.37 9.33
CA TRP A 167 -26.63 25.43 10.79
C TRP A 167 -25.24 25.55 11.44
N LYS A 168 -24.17 25.27 10.70
CA LYS A 168 -22.78 25.47 11.16
C LYS A 168 -22.27 26.89 10.89
N ASP A 169 -23.14 27.82 10.46
CA ASP A 169 -22.80 29.23 10.27
C ASP A 169 -22.57 29.92 11.63
N GLU A 170 -21.34 30.33 11.91
CA GLU A 170 -20.98 31.03 13.15
C GLU A 170 -21.53 32.46 13.21
N TYR A 171 -21.60 33.14 12.06
CA TYR A 171 -22.00 34.55 11.97
C TYR A 171 -23.23 34.73 11.10
N LYS A 172 -24.23 35.46 11.57
CA LYS A 172 -25.37 35.84 10.73
C LYS A 172 -24.98 37.01 9.83
N VAL A 173 -24.57 36.68 8.60
CA VAL A 173 -24.06 37.67 7.62
C VAL A 173 -25.08 38.79 7.34
N ASN A 174 -26.37 38.55 7.48
CA ASN A 174 -27.41 39.57 7.26
C ASN A 174 -27.50 40.62 8.39
N GLU A 175 -27.05 40.31 9.61
CA GLU A 175 -27.10 41.22 10.77
C GLU A 175 -25.88 42.17 10.83
N MET A 176 -24.92 42.00 9.92
CA MET A 176 -23.66 42.75 9.90
C MET A 176 -23.79 44.01 9.02
N GLU A 177 -23.61 45.19 9.61
CA GLU A 177 -23.78 46.48 8.92
C GLU A 177 -22.71 46.68 7.81
N ASP A 178 -21.44 46.46 8.16
CA ASP A 178 -20.32 46.74 7.27
C ASP A 178 -20.12 45.67 6.17
N ARG A 179 -19.79 46.15 4.96
CA ARG A 179 -19.56 45.30 3.77
C ARG A 179 -18.31 44.44 3.92
N TYR A 180 -17.25 44.96 4.53
CA TYR A 180 -16.03 44.19 4.73
C TYR A 180 -16.26 43.09 5.77
N SER A 181 -16.89 43.41 6.89
CA SER A 181 -17.31 42.43 7.91
C SER A 181 -18.22 41.34 7.35
N ARG A 182 -19.21 41.68 6.50
CA ARG A 182 -20.04 40.68 5.80
C ARG A 182 -19.25 39.74 4.91
N ARG A 183 -18.28 40.26 4.16
CA ARG A 183 -17.41 39.44 3.31
C ARG A 183 -16.54 38.50 4.12
N MET A 184 -16.00 38.98 5.25
CA MET A 184 -15.16 38.16 6.13
C MET A 184 -15.99 37.08 6.83
N ALA A 185 -17.13 37.46 7.42
CA ALA A 185 -18.08 36.52 8.02
C ALA A 185 -18.55 35.46 7.01
N GLY A 186 -18.88 35.85 5.77
CA GLY A 186 -19.25 34.91 4.72
C GLY A 186 -18.14 33.91 4.37
N ARG A 187 -16.86 34.33 4.39
CA ARG A 187 -15.72 33.40 4.21
C ARG A 187 -15.55 32.45 5.38
N ILE A 188 -15.72 32.95 6.61
CA ILE A 188 -15.62 32.13 7.83
C ILE A 188 -16.73 31.07 7.83
N ASN A 189 -17.98 31.47 7.60
CA ASN A 189 -19.10 30.55 7.48
C ASN A 189 -18.89 29.54 6.34
N SER A 190 -18.47 30.00 5.15
CA SER A 190 -18.18 29.08 4.04
C SER A 190 -17.13 28.04 4.43
N LYS A 191 -16.07 28.47 5.12
CA LYS A 191 -15.02 27.57 5.59
C LYS A 191 -15.52 26.60 6.67
N ALA A 192 -16.36 27.07 7.59
CA ALA A 192 -16.99 26.24 8.61
C ALA A 192 -17.91 25.18 7.99
N ARG A 193 -18.79 25.59 7.05
CA ARG A 193 -19.66 24.68 6.29
C ARG A 193 -18.87 23.67 5.47
N ASP A 194 -17.85 24.12 4.74
CA ASP A 194 -17.00 23.24 3.93
C ASP A 194 -16.21 22.25 4.80
N GLY A 195 -15.81 22.67 6.01
CA GLY A 195 -15.17 21.81 7.02
C GLY A 195 -16.12 20.71 7.50
N ALA A 196 -17.29 21.10 8.01
CA ALA A 196 -18.31 20.18 8.52
C ALA A 196 -18.80 19.22 7.42
N LYS A 197 -19.04 19.72 6.20
CA LYS A 197 -19.44 18.91 5.05
C LYS A 197 -18.38 17.86 4.70
N LYS A 198 -17.10 18.24 4.70
CA LYS A 198 -16.00 17.29 4.43
C LYS A 198 -15.87 16.24 5.51
N GLU A 199 -16.07 16.61 6.77
CA GLU A 199 -16.04 15.68 7.89
C GLU A 199 -17.17 14.67 7.79
N TYR A 200 -18.42 15.12 7.61
CA TYR A 200 -19.58 14.25 7.43
C TYR A 200 -19.45 13.33 6.21
N VAL A 201 -19.02 13.84 5.06
CA VAL A 201 -18.82 13.00 3.88
C VAL A 201 -17.74 11.94 4.15
N ARG A 202 -16.64 12.30 4.82
CA ARG A 202 -15.58 11.35 5.17
C ARG A 202 -16.06 10.31 6.17
N THR A 203 -16.88 10.67 7.15
CA THR A 203 -17.42 9.69 8.11
C THR A 203 -18.33 8.68 7.42
N VAL A 204 -19.24 9.13 6.54
CA VAL A 204 -20.10 8.22 5.75
C VAL A 204 -19.28 7.33 4.82
N GLN A 205 -18.30 7.88 4.10
CA GLN A 205 -17.42 7.11 3.22
C GLN A 205 -16.57 6.08 4.00
N ASN A 206 -16.06 6.47 5.17
CA ASN A 206 -15.32 5.56 6.05
C ASN A 206 -16.22 4.46 6.61
N LEU A 207 -17.49 4.76 6.91
CA LEU A 207 -18.46 3.76 7.34
C LEU A 207 -18.71 2.76 6.20
N ALA A 208 -18.95 3.25 4.99
CA ALA A 208 -19.12 2.38 3.82
C ALA A 208 -17.88 1.49 3.58
N GLN A 209 -16.67 2.02 3.76
CA GLN A 209 -15.43 1.25 3.66
C GLN A 209 -15.25 0.24 4.81
N PHE A 210 -15.69 0.60 6.02
CA PHE A 210 -15.69 -0.27 7.18
C PHE A 210 -16.60 -1.49 6.96
N VAL A 211 -17.82 -1.24 6.48
CA VAL A 211 -18.79 -2.28 6.14
C VAL A 211 -18.29 -3.12 4.97
N TYR A 212 -17.74 -2.51 3.91
CA TYR A 212 -17.17 -3.20 2.75
C TYR A 212 -16.11 -4.24 3.13
N ARG A 213 -15.21 -3.91 4.06
CA ARG A 213 -14.15 -4.84 4.50
C ARG A 213 -14.66 -6.02 5.34
N ARG A 214 -15.82 -5.85 5.98
CA ARG A 214 -16.40 -6.85 6.89
C ARG A 214 -17.52 -7.66 6.26
N ASP A 215 -18.09 -7.19 5.14
CA ASP A 215 -19.17 -7.89 4.44
C ASP A 215 -18.67 -9.25 3.89
N PRO A 216 -19.27 -10.38 4.34
CA PRO A 216 -18.94 -11.70 3.84
C PRO A 216 -19.10 -11.86 2.33
N ARG A 217 -20.07 -11.16 1.71
CA ARG A 217 -20.34 -11.21 0.26
C ARG A 217 -19.15 -10.64 -0.51
N VAL A 218 -18.62 -9.51 -0.03
CA VAL A 218 -17.43 -8.86 -0.60
C VAL A 218 -16.19 -9.68 -0.39
N LYS A 219 -16.01 -10.23 0.81
CA LYS A 219 -14.84 -11.05 1.13
C LYS A 219 -14.78 -12.32 0.28
N ALA A 220 -15.90 -13.02 0.12
CA ALA A 220 -15.98 -14.22 -0.71
C ALA A 220 -15.63 -13.92 -2.18
N GLU A 221 -16.10 -12.78 -2.70
CA GLU A 221 -15.80 -12.36 -4.07
C GLU A 221 -14.33 -11.96 -4.25
N LEU A 222 -13.76 -11.22 -3.30
CA LEU A 222 -12.36 -10.83 -3.34
C LEU A 222 -11.45 -12.06 -3.29
N GLU A 223 -11.73 -13.02 -2.41
CA GLU A 223 -11.00 -14.29 -2.34
C GLU A 223 -11.10 -15.10 -3.65
N ARG A 224 -12.24 -15.04 -4.34
CA ARG A 224 -12.40 -15.69 -5.65
C ARG A 224 -11.52 -15.03 -6.71
N GLN A 225 -11.48 -13.70 -6.75
CA GLN A 225 -10.64 -12.95 -7.67
C GLN A 225 -9.15 -13.15 -7.40
N GLU A 226 -8.74 -13.15 -6.13
CA GLU A 226 -7.36 -13.42 -5.72
C GLU A 226 -6.91 -14.83 -6.10
N LYS A 227 -7.78 -15.84 -5.93
CA LYS A 227 -7.50 -17.21 -6.37
C LYS A 227 -7.34 -17.31 -7.87
N GLU A 228 -8.24 -16.69 -8.65
CA GLU A 228 -8.15 -16.69 -10.10
C GLU A 228 -6.88 -15.96 -10.60
N GLU A 229 -6.50 -14.85 -9.97
CA GLU A 229 -5.26 -14.14 -10.29
C GLU A 229 -4.02 -14.95 -9.89
N GLN A 230 -4.05 -15.61 -8.74
CA GLN A 230 -2.98 -16.49 -8.29
C GLN A 230 -2.81 -17.68 -9.24
N GLU A 231 -3.89 -18.32 -9.67
CA GLU A 231 -3.84 -19.41 -10.65
C GLU A 231 -3.24 -18.93 -11.98
N LYS A 232 -3.66 -17.76 -12.48
CA LYS A 232 -3.07 -17.14 -13.68
C LYS A 232 -1.60 -16.80 -13.50
N ARG A 233 -1.18 -16.36 -12.31
CA ARG A 233 0.22 -16.07 -12.00
C ARG A 233 1.06 -17.35 -11.97
N GLU A 234 0.57 -18.38 -11.31
CA GLU A 234 1.23 -19.69 -11.27
C GLU A 234 1.32 -20.34 -12.66
N GLU A 235 0.29 -20.17 -13.50
CA GLU A 235 0.31 -20.61 -14.90
C GLU A 235 1.41 -19.90 -15.70
N ARG A 236 1.49 -18.56 -15.62
CA ARG A 236 2.54 -17.77 -16.28
C ARG A 236 3.94 -18.14 -15.79
N GLU A 237 4.10 -18.37 -14.49
CA GLU A 237 5.38 -18.81 -13.91
C GLU A 237 5.78 -20.20 -14.42
N ARG A 238 4.82 -21.13 -14.55
CA ARG A 238 5.07 -22.46 -15.12
C ARG A 238 5.47 -22.37 -16.60
N GLU A 239 4.76 -21.58 -17.39
CA GLU A 239 5.09 -21.34 -18.80
C GLU A 239 6.48 -20.71 -18.96
N GLU A 240 6.82 -19.73 -18.12
CA GLU A 240 8.14 -19.09 -18.15
C GLU A 240 9.26 -20.08 -17.77
N MET A 241 9.04 -20.90 -16.73
CA MET A 241 9.97 -21.93 -16.31
C MET A 241 10.17 -22.99 -17.39
N GLU A 242 9.11 -23.41 -18.07
CA GLU A 242 9.20 -24.34 -19.19
C GLU A 242 9.95 -23.71 -20.36
N ARG A 243 9.67 -22.45 -20.69
CA ARG A 243 10.39 -21.70 -21.74
C ARG A 243 11.88 -21.59 -21.41
N LEU A 244 12.23 -21.33 -20.16
CA LEU A 244 13.62 -21.22 -19.70
C LEU A 244 14.34 -22.57 -19.78
N LYS A 245 13.65 -23.66 -19.41
CA LYS A 245 14.15 -25.02 -19.54
C LYS A 245 14.41 -25.39 -21.00
N ARG A 246 13.45 -25.14 -21.89
CA ARG A 246 13.61 -25.36 -23.35
C ARG A 246 14.79 -24.56 -23.92
N ARG A 247 14.96 -23.30 -23.49
CA ARG A 247 16.11 -22.48 -23.89
C ARG A 247 17.44 -23.06 -23.39
N ARG A 248 17.48 -23.55 -22.14
CA ARG A 248 18.67 -24.19 -21.57
C ARG A 248 19.02 -25.48 -22.32
N GLU A 249 18.04 -26.33 -22.56
CA GLU A 249 18.21 -27.57 -23.34
C GLU A 249 18.67 -27.28 -24.78
N ALA A 250 18.09 -26.28 -25.44
CA ALA A 250 18.52 -25.87 -26.78
C ALA A 250 19.98 -25.35 -26.78
N LYS A 251 20.37 -24.55 -25.78
CA LYS A 251 21.75 -24.08 -25.62
C LYS A 251 22.70 -25.25 -25.37
N GLU A 252 22.34 -26.17 -24.48
CA GLU A 252 23.14 -27.36 -24.18
C GLU A 252 23.31 -28.26 -25.40
N ARG A 253 22.26 -28.45 -26.21
CA ARG A 253 22.35 -29.17 -27.49
C ARG A 253 23.29 -28.51 -28.48
N LEU A 254 23.21 -27.19 -28.64
CA LEU A 254 24.12 -26.45 -29.52
C LEU A 254 25.58 -26.57 -29.05
N TRP A 255 25.81 -26.52 -27.74
CA TRP A 255 27.14 -26.70 -27.15
C TRP A 255 27.66 -28.12 -27.33
N ALA A 256 26.81 -29.13 -27.16
CA ALA A 256 27.18 -30.53 -27.38
C ALA A 256 27.53 -30.82 -28.84
N GLU A 257 26.76 -30.29 -29.81
CA GLU A 257 27.05 -30.43 -31.24
C GLU A 257 28.37 -29.73 -31.62
N ALA A 258 28.64 -28.55 -31.05
CA ALA A 258 29.91 -27.86 -31.23
C ALA A 258 31.09 -28.68 -30.67
N ALA A 259 30.94 -29.25 -29.47
CA ALA A 259 31.96 -30.10 -28.85
C ALA A 259 32.21 -31.38 -29.65
N GLU A 260 31.17 -32.02 -30.19
CA GLU A 260 31.32 -33.21 -31.04
C GLU A 260 32.04 -32.89 -32.36
N ARG A 261 31.70 -31.75 -32.98
CA ARG A 261 32.38 -31.27 -34.19
C ARG A 261 33.87 -31.03 -33.92
N GLU A 262 34.19 -30.34 -32.84
CA GLU A 262 35.56 -30.07 -32.43
C GLU A 262 36.32 -31.37 -32.14
N ALA A 263 35.71 -32.33 -31.44
CA ALA A 263 36.29 -33.64 -31.18
C ALA A 263 36.55 -34.46 -32.46
N ARG A 264 35.65 -34.38 -33.47
CA ARG A 264 35.87 -35.02 -34.78
C ARG A 264 37.03 -34.38 -35.53
N GLU A 265 37.07 -33.06 -35.58
CA GLU A 265 38.18 -32.32 -36.20
C GLU A 265 39.52 -32.60 -35.51
N GLU A 266 39.52 -32.73 -34.19
CA GLU A 266 40.68 -33.12 -33.39
C GLU A 266 41.12 -34.56 -33.69
N ALA A 267 40.19 -35.52 -33.74
CA ALA A 267 40.50 -36.89 -34.11
C ALA A 267 41.08 -37.00 -35.53
N GLU A 268 40.57 -36.21 -36.49
CA GLU A 268 41.12 -36.11 -37.84
C GLU A 268 42.52 -35.45 -37.85
N ARG A 269 42.77 -34.45 -37.02
CA ARG A 269 44.11 -33.85 -36.83
C ARG A 269 45.09 -34.87 -36.25
N THR A 270 44.68 -35.62 -35.23
CA THR A 270 45.48 -36.70 -34.64
C THR A 270 45.75 -37.82 -35.64
N ALA A 271 44.76 -38.23 -36.44
CA ALA A 271 44.91 -39.25 -37.48
C ALA A 271 45.85 -38.82 -38.62
N ARG A 272 45.91 -37.52 -38.94
CA ARG A 272 46.88 -36.94 -39.87
C ARG A 272 48.30 -36.82 -39.30
N GLY A 273 48.51 -37.16 -38.02
CA GLY A 273 49.80 -37.04 -37.34
C GLY A 273 50.16 -35.62 -36.90
N GLU A 274 49.21 -34.69 -36.97
CA GLU A 274 49.32 -33.29 -36.51
C GLU A 274 48.74 -33.13 -35.10
N ALA A 275 48.81 -34.19 -34.27
CA ALA A 275 48.44 -34.11 -32.88
C ALA A 275 49.31 -33.03 -32.23
N MET A 276 48.69 -31.92 -31.80
CA MET A 276 49.39 -30.89 -31.04
C MET A 276 50.00 -31.58 -29.82
N ASP A 277 51.33 -31.61 -29.74
CA ASP A 277 52.03 -32.07 -28.55
C ASP A 277 51.49 -31.27 -27.35
N GLY A 278 51.14 -31.95 -26.25
CA GLY A 278 50.50 -31.32 -25.08
C GLY A 278 51.30 -30.12 -24.55
N SER A 279 52.62 -30.15 -24.76
CA SER A 279 53.55 -29.03 -24.51
C SER A 279 53.21 -27.75 -25.29
N ILE A 280 52.81 -27.86 -26.56
CA ILE A 280 52.46 -26.71 -27.43
C ILE A 280 51.09 -26.14 -27.06
N PHE A 281 50.12 -26.99 -26.73
CA PHE A 281 48.78 -26.56 -26.32
C PHE A 281 48.83 -25.81 -24.99
N GLU A 282 49.60 -26.30 -24.03
CA GLU A 282 49.79 -25.66 -22.72
C GLU A 282 50.54 -24.33 -22.86
N MET A 283 51.54 -24.24 -23.74
CA MET A 283 52.23 -22.98 -24.05
C MET A 283 51.30 -21.93 -24.68
N LEU A 284 50.37 -22.34 -25.53
CA LEU A 284 49.38 -21.44 -26.14
C LEU A 284 48.33 -20.98 -25.12
N TYR A 285 47.87 -21.87 -24.24
CA TYR A 285 46.94 -21.54 -23.16
C TYR A 285 47.56 -20.57 -22.14
N GLU A 286 48.83 -20.79 -21.77
CA GLU A 286 49.58 -19.90 -20.88
C GLU A 286 49.81 -18.52 -21.52
N LYS A 287 50.10 -18.48 -22.83
CA LYS A 287 50.26 -17.25 -23.59
C LYS A 287 48.94 -16.50 -23.80
N GLU A 288 47.82 -17.21 -23.93
CA GLU A 288 46.48 -16.61 -23.97
C GLU A 288 46.09 -16.05 -22.58
N ARG A 289 46.45 -16.75 -21.51
CA ARG A 289 46.26 -16.30 -20.12
C ARG A 289 47.06 -15.03 -19.83
N GLN A 290 48.35 -15.02 -20.19
CA GLN A 290 49.23 -13.86 -20.06
C GLN A 290 48.77 -12.68 -20.93
N THR A 291 48.27 -12.92 -22.13
CA THR A 291 47.74 -11.84 -22.99
C THR A 291 46.40 -11.30 -22.49
N LYS A 292 45.51 -12.14 -21.97
CA LYS A 292 44.27 -11.70 -21.28
C LYS A 292 44.57 -10.95 -19.98
N GLU A 293 45.59 -11.35 -19.22
CA GLU A 293 46.06 -10.63 -18.04
C GLU A 293 46.73 -9.30 -18.42
N MET A 294 47.55 -9.24 -19.49
CA MET A 294 48.09 -8.00 -20.05
C MET A 294 46.98 -7.07 -20.59
N MET A 295 45.96 -7.61 -21.25
CA MET A 295 44.80 -6.84 -21.73
C MET A 295 43.93 -6.32 -20.58
N ARG A 296 43.83 -7.08 -19.47
CA ARG A 296 43.21 -6.60 -18.22
C ARG A 296 44.05 -5.52 -17.52
N GLY A 297 45.37 -5.61 -17.61
CA GLY A 297 46.31 -4.62 -17.07
C GLY A 297 46.43 -3.33 -17.90
N ASN A 298 46.12 -3.36 -19.19
CA ASN A 298 46.33 -2.25 -20.13
C ASN A 298 45.02 -1.60 -20.63
N GLY A 299 43.96 -1.65 -19.83
CA GLY A 299 42.63 -1.11 -20.15
C GLY A 299 42.48 0.39 -19.88
N GLY A 300 43.23 1.21 -20.64
CA GLY A 300 43.01 2.66 -20.77
C GLY A 300 42.70 3.04 -22.21
N VAL A 301 41.40 3.22 -22.51
CA VAL A 301 40.82 4.03 -23.60
C VAL A 301 40.94 3.53 -25.05
N GLY A 302 39.78 3.20 -25.66
CA GLY A 302 39.39 3.82 -26.94
C GLY A 302 39.47 3.01 -28.24
N ALA A 303 38.30 2.53 -28.66
CA ALA A 303 37.73 2.61 -30.02
C ALA A 303 38.18 1.65 -31.16
N HIS A 304 37.14 1.06 -31.75
CA HIS A 304 36.99 0.51 -33.10
C HIS A 304 37.77 -0.76 -33.51
N THR A 305 37.12 -1.91 -33.31
CA THR A 305 37.18 -3.05 -34.24
C THR A 305 35.79 -3.62 -34.47
N ALA A 306 35.23 -3.34 -35.65
CA ALA A 306 34.24 -4.21 -36.26
C ALA A 306 35.00 -5.43 -36.81
N GLY A 307 34.79 -6.60 -36.21
CA GLY A 307 35.44 -7.82 -36.63
C GLY A 307 35.40 -8.88 -35.54
N PHE A 308 34.48 -9.84 -35.69
CA PHE A 308 34.52 -11.16 -35.06
C PHE A 308 34.15 -11.24 -33.56
N ALA A 309 32.86 -11.02 -33.27
CA ALA A 309 32.22 -11.44 -32.02
C ALA A 309 30.81 -11.96 -32.33
N MET A 310 30.73 -13.17 -32.90
CA MET A 310 29.52 -13.98 -32.89
C MET A 310 29.64 -14.95 -31.73
N LEU A 311 28.57 -15.05 -30.92
CA LEU A 311 28.42 -15.88 -29.72
C LEU A 311 28.91 -15.27 -28.40
N GLY A 312 28.65 -13.98 -28.18
CA GLY A 312 28.45 -13.43 -26.84
C GLY A 312 26.96 -13.50 -26.51
N GLY A 313 26.59 -14.34 -25.54
CA GLY A 313 25.25 -14.36 -24.99
C GLY A 313 24.89 -12.99 -24.43
N ASP A 314 23.71 -12.52 -24.77
CA ASP A 314 23.03 -11.43 -24.08
C ASP A 314 22.61 -11.95 -22.70
N ASP A 315 23.60 -12.10 -21.83
CA ASP A 315 23.39 -12.06 -20.40
C ASP A 315 22.99 -10.61 -20.13
N GLY A 316 21.73 -10.41 -19.70
CA GLY A 316 21.20 -9.12 -19.27
C GLY A 316 21.97 -8.57 -18.07
N VAL A 317 23.19 -8.14 -18.30
CA VAL A 317 23.97 -7.31 -17.40
C VAL A 317 23.24 -5.99 -17.39
N VAL A 318 22.50 -5.73 -16.31
CA VAL A 318 22.01 -4.42 -15.95
C VAL A 318 23.20 -3.47 -16.04
N VAL A 319 23.28 -2.69 -17.14
CA VAL A 319 24.27 -1.63 -17.27
C VAL A 319 23.91 -0.62 -16.19
N THR A 320 24.60 -0.67 -15.06
CA THR A 320 24.47 0.33 -14.01
C THR A 320 24.92 1.67 -14.57
N VAL A 321 23.96 2.48 -15.04
CA VAL A 321 24.22 3.82 -15.54
C VAL A 321 24.40 4.73 -14.32
N PHE A 322 25.63 5.16 -14.07
CA PHE A 322 25.93 6.10 -12.99
C PHE A 322 25.59 7.52 -13.48
N ASN A 323 24.62 8.17 -12.86
CA ASN A 323 24.21 9.53 -13.23
C ASN A 323 24.71 10.53 -12.19
N CYS A 324 25.17 11.70 -12.65
CA CYS A 324 25.47 12.84 -11.79
C CYS A 324 24.25 13.78 -11.72
N PRO A 325 23.53 13.88 -10.60
CA PRO A 325 22.29 14.66 -10.49
C PRO A 325 22.50 16.16 -10.77
N ALA A 326 23.64 16.72 -10.36
CA ALA A 326 23.95 18.13 -10.56
C ALA A 326 24.32 18.49 -12.02
N CYS A 327 24.94 17.56 -12.75
CA CYS A 327 25.37 17.80 -14.13
C CYS A 327 24.48 17.17 -15.20
N LYS A 328 23.59 16.24 -14.82
CA LYS A 328 22.75 15.39 -15.69
C LYS A 328 23.55 14.60 -16.72
N LYS A 329 24.80 14.22 -16.37
CA LYS A 329 25.68 13.42 -17.24
C LYS A 329 25.63 11.96 -16.80
N GLN A 330 25.45 11.06 -17.76
CA GLN A 330 25.45 9.62 -17.57
C GLN A 330 26.83 9.03 -17.86
N PHE A 331 27.30 8.16 -16.98
CA PHE A 331 28.58 7.47 -17.06
C PHE A 331 28.36 5.96 -17.07
N LYS A 332 29.18 5.24 -17.84
CA LYS A 332 29.10 3.79 -17.99
C LYS A 332 29.85 3.03 -16.89
N SER A 333 30.61 3.72 -16.04
CA SER A 333 31.43 3.15 -14.97
C SER A 333 31.46 4.09 -13.76
N GLU A 334 31.51 3.50 -12.56
CA GLU A 334 31.62 4.22 -11.29
C GLU A 334 32.89 5.09 -11.21
N ASN A 335 34.00 4.61 -11.76
CA ASN A 335 35.27 5.35 -11.76
C ASN A 335 35.20 6.63 -12.60
N GLN A 336 34.50 6.60 -13.74
CA GLN A 336 34.27 7.81 -14.55
C GLN A 336 33.38 8.83 -13.83
N CYS A 337 32.43 8.36 -13.00
CA CYS A 337 31.58 9.22 -12.18
C CYS A 337 32.40 9.88 -11.04
N LYS A 338 33.31 9.14 -10.40
CA LYS A 338 34.22 9.67 -9.36
C LYS A 338 35.19 10.72 -9.92
N GLU A 339 35.79 10.47 -11.08
CA GLU A 339 36.62 11.46 -11.77
C GLU A 339 35.83 12.72 -12.17
N HIS A 340 34.56 12.54 -12.57
CA HIS A 340 33.68 13.67 -12.87
C HIS A 340 33.41 14.54 -11.64
N PHE A 341 33.17 13.95 -10.46
CA PHE A 341 33.02 14.70 -9.19
C PHE A 341 34.30 15.49 -8.82
N GLY A 342 35.47 14.94 -9.15
CA GLY A 342 36.76 15.62 -8.95
C GLY A 342 37.04 16.79 -9.90
N SER A 343 36.40 16.80 -11.09
CA SER A 343 36.67 17.77 -12.16
C SER A 343 36.32 19.21 -11.78
N ASN A 344 37.20 20.16 -12.13
CA ASN A 344 36.98 21.59 -11.93
C ASN A 344 35.67 22.09 -12.55
N LYS A 345 35.23 21.48 -13.67
CA LYS A 345 33.95 21.82 -14.34
C LYS A 345 32.71 21.39 -13.54
N HIS A 346 32.81 20.32 -12.76
CA HIS A 346 31.72 19.86 -11.89
C HIS A 346 31.62 20.76 -10.65
N LYS A 347 32.76 21.04 -10.01
CA LYS A 347 32.85 21.92 -8.83
C LYS A 347 32.33 23.35 -9.11
N THR A 348 32.60 23.92 -10.28
CA THR A 348 32.06 25.23 -10.66
C THR A 348 30.54 25.21 -10.84
N LYS A 349 29.99 24.12 -11.40
CA LYS A 349 28.54 23.96 -11.60
C LYS A 349 27.80 23.74 -10.26
N LEU A 350 28.40 23.04 -9.30
CA LEU A 350 27.87 22.94 -7.93
C LEU A 350 27.81 24.32 -7.25
N LYS A 351 28.87 25.12 -7.36
CA LYS A 351 28.88 26.49 -6.83
C LYS A 351 27.80 27.38 -7.46
N GLN A 352 27.54 27.23 -8.76
CA GLN A 352 26.46 27.95 -9.46
C GLN A 352 25.05 27.51 -9.00
N LEU A 353 24.85 26.24 -8.68
CA LEU A 353 23.57 25.73 -8.17
C LEU A 353 23.33 26.18 -6.72
N ALA A 354 24.37 26.18 -5.88
CA ALA A 354 24.30 26.73 -4.53
C ALA A 354 23.98 28.23 -4.54
N ALA A 355 24.59 29.01 -5.44
CA ALA A 355 24.31 30.43 -5.61
C ALA A 355 22.87 30.73 -6.07
N LYS A 356 22.18 29.76 -6.67
CA LYS A 356 20.77 29.83 -7.08
C LYS A 356 19.80 29.31 -6.01
N GLY A 357 20.28 29.05 -4.78
CA GLY A 357 19.45 28.60 -3.66
C GLY A 357 19.02 27.14 -3.74
N THR A 358 19.66 26.32 -4.58
CA THR A 358 19.42 24.86 -4.61
C THR A 358 20.29 24.18 -3.55
N ASP A 359 19.70 23.36 -2.68
CA ASP A 359 20.44 22.57 -1.70
C ASP A 359 21.24 21.46 -2.40
N VAL A 360 22.53 21.73 -2.56
CA VAL A 360 23.46 20.85 -3.28
C VAL A 360 23.79 19.59 -2.48
N ALA A 361 23.72 19.64 -1.14
CA ALA A 361 24.01 18.50 -0.27
C ALA A 361 22.88 17.46 -0.34
N ALA A 362 21.63 17.92 -0.28
CA ALA A 362 20.46 17.06 -0.50
C ALA A 362 20.44 16.44 -1.90
N LEU A 363 20.89 17.19 -2.92
CA LEU A 363 20.84 16.78 -4.33
C LEU A 363 21.94 15.77 -4.72
N MET A 364 23.05 15.72 -3.98
CA MET A 364 24.15 14.77 -4.18
C MET A 364 24.05 13.54 -3.28
N GLY A 365 23.04 13.45 -2.42
CA GLY A 365 22.77 12.27 -1.60
C GLY A 365 23.78 12.02 -0.48
N GLU A 366 24.55 13.03 -0.09
CA GLU A 366 25.38 12.96 1.11
C GLU A 366 24.49 13.15 2.33
N LYS A 367 23.87 12.05 2.79
CA LYS A 367 23.38 11.99 4.16
C LYS A 367 24.59 12.19 5.08
N SER A 368 24.64 13.36 5.70
CA SER A 368 25.23 13.64 7.01
C SER A 368 25.71 12.39 7.75
N ARG A 369 27.00 12.07 7.58
CA ARG A 369 27.78 11.35 8.59
C ARG A 369 28.04 12.36 9.70
N GLU A 370 27.09 12.43 10.63
CA GLU A 370 27.33 13.01 11.95
C GLU A 370 28.14 11.98 12.76
N GLU A 371 29.41 12.29 12.97
CA GLU A 371 30.13 11.98 14.22
C GLU A 371 30.31 13.28 14.99
#